data_AF-A0A7Y4R073-F1
#
_entry.id   AF-A0A7Y4R073-F1
#
_cell.length_a   1.000
_cell.length_b   1.000
_cell.length_c   1.000
_cell.angle_alpha   90.00
_cell.angle_beta   90.00
_cell.angle_gamma   90.00
#
_symmetry.space_group_name_H-M   'P 1'
#
loop_
_entity.id
_entity.type
_entity.pdbx_description
1 polymer ?
#
loop_
_entity_poly.entity_id
_entity_poly.type
_entity_poly.pdbx_seq_one_letter_code
_entity_poly.pdbx_strand_id
1 'polypeptide(L)' 'MLFGEMTSETDVYNKKRVVNYVTTLFLTDMETNKRIWYGQQEIKKYIRN' A
#
# COMPACT_ATOMS: atom_id res chain seq x y z
N MET A 1 14.02 10.82 5.76
CA MET A 1 13.95 9.81 4.68
C MET A 1 12.57 9.16 4.65
N LEU A 2 12.00 8.99 3.46
CA LEU A 2 10.72 8.32 3.24
C LEU A 2 10.97 6.86 2.83
N PHE A 3 10.34 5.93 3.54
CA PHE A 3 10.36 4.49 3.24
C PHE A 3 8.98 4.02 2.85
N GLY A 4 8.89 3.04 1.96
CA GLY A 4 7.62 2.49 1.51
C GLY A 4 7.69 1.00 1.19
N GLU A 5 6.59 0.31 1.46
CA GLU A 5 6.31 -1.04 1.00
C GLU A 5 4.95 -1.08 0.30
N MET A 6 4.83 -1.95 -0.70
CA MET A 6 3.57 -2.21 -1.39
C MET A 6 3.34 -3.71 -1.45
N THR A 7 2.16 -4.15 -1.03
CA THR A 7 1.69 -5.52 -1.19
C THR A 7 0.47 -5.52 -2.10
N SER A 8 0.25 -6.63 -2.81
CA SER A 8 -0.91 -6.81 -3.67
C SER A 8 -1.56 -8.16 -3.43
N GLU A 9 -2.87 -8.16 -3.29
CA GLU A 9 -3.68 -9.36 -3.21
C GLU A 9 -4.65 -9.40 -4.39
N THR A 10 -4.69 -10.54 -5.08
CA THR A 10 -5.66 -10.76 -6.16
C THR A 10 -6.83 -11.57 -5.59
N ASP A 11 -8.03 -11.01 -5.70
CA ASP A 11 -9.28 -11.67 -5.34
C ASP A 11 -10.15 -11.87 -6.59
N VAL A 12 -10.92 -12.94 -6.59
CA VAL A 12 -11.91 -13.27 -7.62
C VAL A 12 -13.28 -13.27 -6.98
N TYR A 13 -13.95 -12.13 -6.99
CA TYR A 13 -15.32 -12.00 -6.50
C TYR A 13 -16.31 -11.96 -7.68
N ASN A 14 -17.25 -12.90 -7.73
CA ASN A 14 -18.34 -12.93 -8.71
C ASN A 14 -17.88 -12.84 -10.18
N LYS A 15 -16.88 -13.66 -10.56
CA LYS A 15 -16.22 -13.68 -11.90
C LYS A 15 -15.53 -12.37 -12.30
N LYS A 16 -15.40 -11.40 -11.39
CA LYS A 16 -14.63 -10.17 -11.59
C LYS A 16 -13.33 -10.29 -10.82
N ARG A 17 -12.21 -10.11 -11.52
CA ARG A 17 -10.89 -10.08 -10.90
C ARG A 17 -10.67 -8.69 -10.32
N VAL A 18 -10.38 -8.62 -9.02
CA VAL A 18 -10.04 -7.39 -8.30
C VAL A 18 -8.63 -7.55 -7.78
N VAL A 19 -7.80 -6.53 -7.93
CA VAL A 19 -6.49 -6.48 -7.30
C VAL A 19 -6.51 -5.37 -6.26
N ASN A 20 -6.30 -5.74 -5.00
CA ASN A 20 -6.16 -4.80 -3.91
C ASN A 20 -4.67 -4.56 -3.69
N TYR A 21 -4.25 -3.30 -3.78
CA TYR A 21 -2.89 -2.88 -3.42
C TYR A 21 -2.94 -2.19 -2.07
N VAL A 22 -2.09 -2.62 -1.15
CA VAL A 22 -1.89 -1.94 0.13
C VAL A 22 -0.53 -1.27 0.07
N THR A 23 -0.50 0.04 0.22
CA THR A 23 0.74 0.83 0.26
C THR A 23 0.92 1.37 1.67
N THR A 24 2.09 1.10 2.26
CA THR A 24 2.46 1.58 3.58
C THR A 24 3.69 2.47 3.45
N LEU A 25 3.65 3.66 4.04
CA LEU A 25 4.72 4.65 4.00
C LEU A 25 5.11 5.10 5.41
N PHE A 26 6.42 5.28 5.63
CA PHE A 26 7.01 5.76 6.88
C PHE A 26 7.96 6.92 6.61
N LEU A 27 7.76 8.05 7.28
CA LEU A 27 8.73 9.15 7.28
C LEU A 27 9.59 9.06 8.53
N THR A 28 10.92 9.00 8.33
CA THR A 28 11.91 8.93 9.40
C THR A 28 12.77 10.17 9.39
N ASP A 29 12.91 10.81 10.55
CA ASP A 29 13.89 11.86 10.79
C ASP A 29 15.30 11.26 10.78
N MET A 30 16.20 11.80 9.96
CA MET A 30 17.52 11.19 9.72
C MET A 30 18.53 11.46 10.84
N GLU A 31 18.35 12.54 11.60
CA GLU A 31 19.26 12.91 12.67
C GLU A 31 18.98 12.07 13.92
N THR A 32 17.70 11.83 14.20
CA THR A 32 17.25 11.16 15.42
C THR A 32 16.85 9.70 15.20
N ASN A 33 16.77 9.23 13.94
CA ASN A 33 16.26 7.91 13.55
C ASN A 33 14.84 7.61 14.04
N LYS A 34 14.06 8.65 14.36
CA LYS A 34 12.68 8.52 14.83
C LYS A 34 11.71 8.50 13.65
N ARG A 35 10.73 7.62 13.71
CA ARG A 35 9.56 7.68 12.81
C ARG A 35 8.69 8.84 13.23
N ILE A 36 8.46 9.78 12.32
CA ILE A 36 7.69 11.01 12.57
C ILE A 36 6.33 11.00 11.89
N TRP A 37 6.12 10.13 10.89
CA TRP A 37 4.84 9.98 10.23
C TRP A 37 4.64 8.55 9.71
N TYR A 38 3.38 8.14 9.69
CA TYR A 38 2.89 6.88 9.17
C TYR A 38 1.64 7.12 8.33
N GLY A 39 1.58 6.48 7.17
CA GLY A 39 0.39 6.45 6.34
C GLY A 39 0.24 5.12 5.64
N GLN A 40 -0.99 4.61 5.60
CA GLN A 40 -1.36 3.42 4.85
C GLN A 40 -2.55 3.77 3.97
N GLN A 41 -2.53 3.26 2.74
CA GLN A 41 -3.63 3.41 1.81
C GLN A 41 -3.90 2.12 1.05
N GLU A 42 -5.19 1.80 0.90
CA GLU A 42 -5.66 0.70 0.07
C GLU A 42 -6.19 1.22 -1.26
N ILE A 43 -5.80 0.56 -2.35
CA ILE A 43 -6.21 0.88 -3.70
C ILE A 43 -6.85 -0.36 -4.32
N LYS A 44 -8.17 -0.30 -4.54
CA LYS A 44 -8.92 -1.38 -5.19
C LYS A 44 -8.97 -1.15 -6.70
N LYS A 45 -8.33 -2.04 -7.47
CA LYS A 45 -8.33 -2.01 -8.94
C LYS A 45 -9.20 -3.13 -9.49
N TYR A 46 -10.30 -2.74 -10.14
CA TYR A 46 -11.12 -3.68 -10.91
C TYR A 46 -10.43 -3.99 -12.24
N ILE A 47 -10.21 -5.28 -12.52
CA ILE A 47 -9.72 -5.72 -13.82
C ILE A 47 -10.93 -6.09 -14.69
N ARG A 48 -11.08 -5.41 -15.83
CA ARG A 48 -11.98 -5.81 -16.92
C ARG A 48 -11.10 -6.46 -17.98
N ASN A 49 -11.33 -7.73 -18.26
CA ASN A 49 -10.75 -8.41 -19.44
C ASN A 49 -11.55 -8.04 -20.69
#